data_AF-X0WZE6-F1
#
_entry.id   AF-X0WZE6-F1
#
_cell.length_a   1.000
_cell.length_b   1.000
_cell.length_c   1.000
_cell.angle_alpha   90.00
_cell.angle_beta   90.00
_cell.angle_gamma   90.00
#
_symmetry.space_group_name_H-M   'P 1'
#
loop_
_entity.id
_entity.type
_entity.pdbx_description
1 polymer ?
#
loop_
_entity_poly.entity_id
_entity_poly.type
_entity_poly.pdbx_seq_one_letter_code
_entity_poly.pdbx_strand_id
1 'polypeptide(L)'
;MISIGNSEKVVKLNVEGSKENTMYVWRNDQVDTAALVQIVETGEWSKLELIDGFFAAICEKAGKIYLFCDRLGIYPLFYSATKNEVCAATRIPDLLT
;
A
#
# COMPACT_ATOMS: atom_id res chain seq x y z
N MET A 1 -11.48 7.79 -7.01
CA MET A 1 -12.06 6.63 -6.31
C MET A 1 -11.04 5.52 -6.32
N ILE A 2 -10.45 5.27 -5.16
CA ILE A 2 -9.51 4.17 -4.93
C ILE A 2 -10.28 2.96 -4.40
N SER A 3 -10.07 1.79 -4.99
CA SER A 3 -10.59 0.53 -4.47
C SER A 3 -9.63 -0.06 -3.43
N ILE A 4 -10.16 -0.68 -2.38
CA ILE A 4 -9.36 -1.38 -1.37
C ILE A 4 -9.39 -2.88 -1.64
N GLY A 5 -8.21 -3.49 -1.83
CA GLY A 5 -8.03 -4.93 -1.85
C GLY A 5 -7.62 -5.49 -0.49
N ASN A 6 -8.07 -6.69 -0.14
CA ASN A 6 -7.55 -7.46 1.01
C ASN A 6 -6.27 -8.18 0.59
N SER A 7 -5.16 -7.96 1.31
CA SER A 7 -3.90 -8.63 1.03
C SER A 7 -3.50 -9.57 2.17
N GLU A 8 -3.66 -10.88 1.97
CA GLU A 8 -3.05 -11.92 2.79
C GLU A 8 -1.77 -12.49 2.14
N LYS A 9 -1.41 -12.01 0.94
CA LYS A 9 -0.33 -12.52 0.07
C LYS A 9 0.38 -11.38 -0.67
N VAL A 10 1.40 -11.71 -1.47
CA VAL A 10 2.09 -10.76 -2.36
C VAL A 10 1.13 -10.01 -3.25
N VAL A 11 1.31 -8.68 -3.28
CA VAL A 11 0.66 -7.78 -4.21
C VAL A 11 1.63 -7.46 -5.34
N LYS A 12 1.19 -7.60 -6.58
CA LYS A 12 1.96 -7.24 -7.78
C LYS A 12 1.24 -6.13 -8.53
N LEU A 13 1.90 -4.98 -8.68
CA LEU A 13 1.37 -3.82 -9.41
C LEU A 13 2.27 -3.52 -10.61
N ASN A 14 1.66 -3.37 -11.77
CA ASN A 14 2.34 -2.94 -12.99
C ASN A 14 2.28 -1.42 -13.12
N VAL A 15 3.43 -0.81 -13.45
CA VAL A 15 3.57 0.65 -13.67
C VAL A 15 2.92 1.06 -15.01
N GLU A 16 2.94 0.17 -16.00
CA GLU A 16 2.36 0.40 -17.32
C GLU A 16 0.98 -0.28 -17.43
N GLY A 17 -0.05 0.51 -17.80
CA GLY A 17 -1.33 -0.03 -18.24
C GLY A 17 -2.42 -0.23 -17.18
N SER A 18 -2.16 0.06 -15.90
CA SER A 18 -3.24 0.10 -14.91
C SER A 18 -4.15 1.30 -15.15
N LYS A 19 -5.45 1.05 -15.29
CA LYS A 19 -6.50 2.08 -15.35
C LYS A 19 -7.19 2.29 -14.00
N GLU A 20 -6.88 1.48 -13.01
CA GLU A 20 -7.62 1.41 -11.75
C GLU A 20 -6.73 1.82 -10.58
N ASN A 21 -7.07 2.95 -9.95
CA ASN A 21 -6.42 3.34 -8.71
C ASN A 21 -6.79 2.32 -7.62
N THR A 22 -5.83 1.48 -7.25
CA THR A 22 -6.05 0.38 -6.30
C THR A 22 -5.09 0.52 -5.14
N MET A 23 -5.57 0.27 -3.93
CA MET A 23 -4.77 0.23 -2.72
C MET A 23 -4.94 -1.11 -2.01
N TYR A 24 -3.83 -1.73 -1.65
CA TYR A 24 -3.79 -2.93 -0.81
C TYR A 24 -3.21 -2.55 0.54
N VAL A 25 -3.87 -2.98 1.61
CA VAL A 25 -3.50 -2.61 2.97
C VAL A 25 -3.46 -3.86 3.85
N TRP A 26 -2.31 -4.09 4.45
CA TRP A 26 -2.16 -4.95 5.63
C TRP A 26 -2.32 -4.06 6.86
N ARG A 27 -3.25 -4.38 7.75
CA ARG A 27 -3.55 -3.55 8.92
C ARG A 27 -4.06 -4.36 10.10
N ASN A 28 -4.03 -3.75 11.27
CA ASN A 28 -4.88 -4.16 12.38
C ASN A 28 -6.24 -3.45 12.34
N ASP A 29 -7.11 -3.82 13.28
CA ASP A 29 -8.51 -3.40 13.34
C ASP A 29 -8.70 -1.92 13.70
N GLN A 30 -7.64 -1.24 14.15
CA GLN A 30 -7.68 0.15 14.59
C GLN A 30 -7.54 1.15 13.42
N VAL A 31 -7.03 0.70 12.28
CA VAL A 31 -6.74 1.57 11.15
C VAL A 31 -8.01 1.94 10.40
N ASP A 32 -8.31 3.23 10.34
CA ASP A 32 -9.38 3.76 9.49
C ASP A 32 -8.93 3.79 8.01
N THR A 33 -9.40 2.81 7.24
CA THR A 33 -9.11 2.73 5.80
C THR A 33 -9.77 3.82 4.97
N ALA A 34 -10.87 4.40 5.41
CA ALA A 34 -11.50 5.50 4.68
C ALA A 34 -10.64 6.76 4.77
N ALA A 35 -10.08 7.04 5.96
CA ALA A 35 -9.11 8.11 6.14
C ALA A 35 -7.83 7.87 5.31
N LEU A 36 -7.31 6.64 5.26
CA LEU A 36 -6.18 6.30 4.39
C LEU A 36 -6.48 6.56 2.91
N VAL A 37 -7.64 6.11 2.41
CA VAL A 37 -8.06 6.39 1.03
C VAL A 37 -8.10 7.89 0.78
N GLN A 38 -8.69 8.67 1.69
CA GLN A 38 -8.78 10.12 1.55
C GLN A 38 -7.38 10.76 1.46
N ILE A 39 -6.44 10.38 2.31
CA ILE A 39 -5.06 10.88 2.28
C ILE A 39 -4.40 10.59 0.94
N VAL A 40 -4.56 9.37 0.42
CA VAL A 40 -4.00 8.99 -0.88
C VAL A 40 -4.67 9.77 -2.01
N GLU A 41 -5.99 9.96 -1.96
CA GLU A 41 -6.74 10.72 -2.97
C GLU A 41 -6.35 12.21 -2.99
N THR A 42 -6.20 12.85 -1.83
CA THR A 42 -5.78 14.26 -1.73
C THR A 42 -4.27 14.45 -1.92
N GLY A 43 -3.46 13.42 -1.68
CA GLY A 43 -2.00 13.50 -1.70
C GLY A 43 -1.42 14.19 -0.46
N GLU A 44 -2.19 14.34 0.61
CA GLU A 44 -1.76 14.99 1.86
C GLU A 44 -0.97 14.00 2.74
N TRP A 45 0.15 13.49 2.22
CA TRP A 45 0.94 12.41 2.84
C TRP A 45 1.39 12.70 4.28
N SER A 46 1.54 13.97 4.67
CA SER A 46 1.85 14.34 6.04
C SER A 46 0.79 13.88 7.04
N LYS A 47 -0.48 13.74 6.63
CA LYS A 47 -1.57 13.27 7.49
C LYS A 47 -1.48 11.78 7.84
N LEU A 48 -0.57 11.01 7.22
CA LEU A 48 -0.35 9.61 7.60
C LEU A 48 0.05 9.47 9.08
N GLU A 49 0.69 10.49 9.67
CA GLU A 49 1.05 10.50 11.10
C GLU A 49 -0.16 10.50 12.05
N LEU A 50 -1.33 10.92 11.54
CA LEU A 50 -2.58 11.02 12.29
C LEU A 50 -3.39 9.70 12.26
N ILE A 51 -2.95 8.71 11.50
CA ILE A 51 -3.64 7.43 11.42
C ILE A 51 -3.30 6.60 12.66
N ASP A 52 -4.34 6.23 13.39
CA ASP A 52 -4.23 5.31 14.51
C ASP A 52 -4.12 3.85 14.03
N GLY A 53 -3.36 3.05 14.79
CA GLY A 53 -3.12 1.65 14.48
C GLY A 53 -1.81 1.40 13.72
N PHE A 54 -1.69 0.18 13.19
CA PHE A 54 -0.49 -0.29 12.51
C PHE A 54 -0.85 -0.83 11.14
N PHE A 55 -0.07 -0.48 10.12
CA PHE A 55 -0.33 -0.87 8.75
C PHE A 55 0.89 -0.78 7.84
N ALA A 56 0.82 -1.54 6.75
CA ALA A 56 1.64 -1.39 5.57
C ALA A 56 0.71 -1.33 4.35
N ALA A 57 1.03 -0.50 3.36
CA ALA A 57 0.20 -0.32 2.19
C ALA A 57 1.03 -0.13 0.93
N ILE A 58 0.46 -0.60 -0.18
CA ILE A 58 0.92 -0.31 -1.53
C ILE A 58 -0.28 0.20 -2.34
N CYS A 59 -0.08 1.28 -3.09
CA CYS A 59 -1.11 1.90 -3.90
C CYS A 59 -0.60 2.27 -5.29
N GLU A 60 -1.39 1.99 -6.33
CA GLU A 60 -1.24 2.60 -7.65
C GLU A 60 -2.19 3.80 -7.78
N LYS A 61 -1.64 4.96 -8.13
CA LYS A 61 -2.42 6.16 -8.42
C LYS A 61 -1.75 6.97 -9.52
N ALA A 62 -2.50 7.25 -10.58
CA ALA A 62 -2.06 8.07 -11.72
C ALA A 62 -0.73 7.59 -12.34
N GLY A 63 -0.58 6.27 -12.52
CA GLY A 63 0.61 5.66 -13.11
C GLY A 63 1.84 5.69 -12.20
N LYS A 64 1.64 5.93 -10.90
CA LYS A 64 2.70 5.91 -9.88
C LYS A 64 2.34 4.91 -8.80
N ILE A 65 3.36 4.22 -8.30
CA ILE A 65 3.23 3.28 -7.18
C ILE A 65 3.79 3.95 -5.93
N TYR A 66 2.98 3.96 -4.87
CA TYR A 66 3.33 4.46 -3.55
C TYR A 66 3.40 3.29 -2.58
N LEU A 67 4.47 3.26 -1.79
CA LEU A 67 4.65 2.33 -0.68
C LEU A 67 4.73 3.17 0.60
N PHE A 68 3.92 2.83 1.59
CA PHE A 68 3.87 3.59 2.85
C PHE A 68 3.42 2.68 3.99
N CYS A 69 3.77 3.05 5.21
CA CYS A 69 3.46 2.28 6.43
C CYS A 69 3.25 3.22 7.61
N ASP A 70 2.82 2.66 8.73
CA ASP A 70 2.73 3.39 9.99
C ASP A 70 4.11 3.86 10.48
N ARG A 71 4.11 4.84 11.39
CA ARG A 71 5.31 5.51 11.93
C ARG A 71 6.32 4.57 12.60
N LEU A 72 5.89 3.39 13.04
CA LEU A 72 6.74 2.42 13.73
C LEU A 72 7.16 1.26 12.81
N GLY A 73 6.52 1.11 11.65
CA GLY A 73 6.76 0.00 10.72
C GLY A 73 6.44 -1.36 11.35
N ILE A 74 5.42 -1.43 12.21
CA ILE A 74 5.07 -2.68 12.93
C ILE A 74 4.64 -3.78 11.96
N TYR A 75 3.90 -3.44 10.91
CA TYR A 75 3.73 -4.32 9.76
C TYR A 75 4.91 -4.08 8.82
N PRO A 76 5.84 -5.05 8.67
CA PRO A 76 6.95 -4.89 7.74
C PRO A 76 6.43 -4.74 6.31
N LEU A 77 7.04 -3.88 5.51
CA LEU A 77 6.75 -3.76 4.09
C LEU A 77 8.00 -4.08 3.30
N PHE A 78 8.09 -5.32 2.83
CA PHE A 78 9.14 -5.73 1.91
C PHE A 78 8.67 -5.50 0.48
N TYR A 79 9.59 -5.09 -0.40
CA TYR A 79 9.28 -4.91 -1.80
C TYR A 79 10.45 -5.26 -2.71
N SER A 80 10.12 -5.62 -3.95
CA SER A 80 11.05 -5.70 -5.08
C SER A 80 10.49 -4.85 -6.21
N ALA A 81 11.34 -4.04 -6.83
CA ALA A 81 10.96 -3.14 -7.91
C ALA A 81 11.80 -3.40 -9.15
N THR A 82 11.12 -3.57 -10.28
CA THR A 82 11.72 -3.60 -11.62
C THR A 82 11.27 -2.36 -12.40
N LYS A 83 11.70 -2.22 -13.66
CA LYS A 83 11.27 -1.12 -14.52
C LYS A 83 9.74 -1.06 -14.70
N ASN A 84 9.07 -2.22 -14.68
CA ASN A 84 7.67 -2.33 -15.07
C ASN A 84 6.73 -2.80 -13.95
N GLU A 85 7.28 -3.35 -12.86
CA GLU A 85 6.50 -4.01 -11.82
C GLU A 85 7.06 -3.72 -10.43
N VAL A 86 6.17 -3.54 -9.45
CA VAL A 86 6.49 -3.57 -8.02
C VAL A 86 5.74 -4.72 -7.36
N CYS A 87 6.50 -5.60 -6.71
CA CYS A 87 5.97 -6.64 -5.84
C CYS A 87 6.12 -6.19 -4.38
N ALA A 88 5.08 -6.35 -3.57
CA ALA A 88 5.12 -6.02 -2.13
C ALA A 88 4.46 -7.11 -1.28
N ALA A 89 5.02 -7.32 -0.08
CA ALA A 89 4.50 -8.27 0.90
C ALA A 89 4.94 -7.91 2.33
N THR A 90 4.28 -8.50 3.33
CA THR A 90 4.65 -8.35 4.75
C THR A 90 5.64 -9.40 5.25
N ARG A 91 6.01 -10.37 4.41
CA ARG A 91 6.97 -11.43 4.74
C ARG A 91 7.93 -11.64 3.56
N ILE A 92 9.23 -11.70 3.85
CA ILE A 92 10.27 -11.94 2.83
C ILE A 92 10.03 -13.21 2.00
N PRO A 93 9.68 -14.38 2.59
CA PRO A 93 9.48 -15.60 1.81
C PRO A 93 8.44 -15.46 0.69
N ASP A 94 7.42 -14.63 0.90
CA ASP A 94 6.36 -14.45 -0.09
C ASP A 94 6.89 -13.72 -1.34
N LEU A 95 7.90 -12.85 -1.21
CA LEU A 95 8.51 -12.14 -2.35
C LEU A 95 9.44 -13.00 -3.21
N LEU A 96 9.86 -14.16 -2.71
CA LEU A 96 10.85 -15.03 -3.37
C LEU A 96 10.21 -16.13 -4.23
N THR A 97 8.88 -16.19 -4.28
CA THR A 97 8.09 -17.18 -5.04
C THR A 97 7.40 -16.57 -6.25
#